data_AF-A0A2T4RXG8-F1
#
_entry.id   AF-A0A2T4RXG8-F1
#
_cell.length_a   1.000
_cell.length_b   1.000
_cell.length_c   1.000
_cell.angle_alpha   90.00
_cell.angle_beta   90.00
_cell.angle_gamma   90.00
#
_symmetry.space_group_name_H-M   'P 1'
#
loop_
_entity.id
_entity.type
_entity.pdbx_description
1 polymer ?
#
loop_
_entity_poly.entity_id
_entity_poly.type
_entity_poly.pdbx_seq_one_letter_code
_entity_poly.pdbx_strand_id
1 'polypeptide(L)'
;HNVSTSLYFTDPEGNGFEFYADQPEETWDFDKENRVIMDTRHLYASKLMNLRSRDGWQGIPDDSMIGNLHLKTVRISEVKDYYLAHFGLEESSFVNKSSLFMSSNGYHHTLAVNHWMSSMQRMENDD
;
A
#
# COMPACT_ATOMS: atom_id res chain seq x y z
N HIS A 1 -2.95 9.16 -3.18
CA HIS A 1 -2.25 8.79 -4.42
C HIS A 1 -3.08 9.13 -5.65
N ASN A 2 -2.58 8.85 -6.86
CA ASN A 2 -3.42 8.93 -8.08
C ASN A 2 -4.45 7.79 -8.13
N VAL A 3 -4.13 6.65 -7.51
CA VAL A 3 -4.99 5.46 -7.48
C VAL A 3 -5.95 5.40 -6.31
N SER A 4 -5.71 6.18 -5.25
CA SER A 4 -6.49 6.10 -4.01
C SER A 4 -6.40 7.39 -3.21
N THR A 5 -7.41 7.67 -2.38
CA THR A 5 -7.33 8.67 -1.32
C THR A 5 -7.03 7.96 -0.01
N SER A 6 -5.87 8.25 0.58
CA SER A 6 -5.36 7.51 1.75
C SER A 6 -5.12 8.41 2.96
N LEU A 7 -5.34 7.86 4.14
CA LEU A 7 -4.97 8.41 5.44
C LEU A 7 -4.06 7.41 6.16
N TYR A 8 -2.94 7.91 6.67
CA TYR A 8 -1.95 7.10 7.38
C TYR A 8 -1.97 7.41 8.87
N PHE A 9 -1.97 6.35 9.68
CA PHE A 9 -1.93 6.42 11.13
C PHE A 9 -0.86 5.47 11.68
N THR A 10 -0.37 5.78 12.87
CA THR A 10 0.51 4.90 13.63
C THR A 10 -0.18 4.60 14.95
N ASP A 11 -0.30 3.33 15.32
CA ASP A 11 -0.79 2.94 16.64
C ASP A 11 0.31 3.12 17.72
N PRO A 12 -0.01 2.95 19.02
CA PRO A 12 0.98 3.06 20.09
C PRO A 12 2.16 2.09 20.00
N GLU A 13 2.01 0.96 19.31
CA GLU A 13 3.06 -0.05 19.11
C GLU A 13 3.96 0.29 17.91
N GLY A 14 3.63 1.34 17.15
CA GLY A 14 4.37 1.73 15.96
C GLY A 14 3.92 1.03 14.68
N ASN A 15 2.80 0.31 14.70
CA ASN A 15 2.21 -0.28 13.50
C ASN A 15 1.60 0.81 12.63
N GLY A 16 1.93 0.78 11.33
CA GLY A 16 1.35 1.67 10.34
C GLY A 16 0.03 1.13 9.83
N PHE A 17 -1.00 1.97 9.84
CA PHE A 17 -2.30 1.70 9.23
C PHE A 17 -2.53 2.69 8.09
N GLU A 18 -3.00 2.17 6.96
CA GLU A 18 -3.50 2.97 5.84
C GLU A 18 -4.99 2.72 5.68
N PHE A 19 -5.81 3.76 5.83
CA PHE A 19 -7.22 3.73 5.47
C PHE A 19 -7.35 4.44 4.13
N TYR A 20 -7.86 3.74 3.13
CA TYR A 20 -7.95 4.31 1.80
C TYR A 20 -9.23 3.91 1.07
N ALA A 21 -9.57 4.73 0.08
CA ALA A 21 -10.60 4.42 -0.90
C ALA A 21 -9.99 4.60 -2.29
N ASP A 22 -10.10 3.56 -3.11
CA ASP A 22 -9.59 3.56 -4.48
C ASP A 22 -10.36 4.55 -5.36
N GLN A 23 -9.63 5.17 -6.29
CA GLN A 23 -10.23 5.78 -7.47
C GLN A 23 -10.62 4.65 -8.44
N PRO A 24 -11.63 4.85 -9.30
CA PRO A 24 -11.98 3.85 -10.31
C PRO A 24 -10.75 3.43 -11.13
N GLU A 25 -10.56 2.13 -11.35
CA GLU A 25 -9.35 1.58 -11.99
C GLU A 25 -9.14 2.14 -13.40
N GLU A 26 -10.22 2.44 -14.11
CA GLU A 26 -10.22 3.08 -15.42
C GLU A 26 -9.63 4.50 -15.44
N THR A 27 -9.41 5.13 -14.28
CA THR A 27 -8.74 6.43 -14.18
C THR A 27 -7.25 6.31 -13.89
N TRP A 28 -6.71 5.10 -13.78
CA TRP A 28 -5.31 4.89 -13.43
C TRP A 28 -4.41 5.01 -14.67
N ASP A 29 -3.22 5.57 -14.46
CA ASP A 29 -2.18 5.66 -15.49
C ASP A 29 -1.22 4.48 -15.38
N PHE A 30 -0.79 3.96 -16.52
CA PHE A 30 0.15 2.85 -16.61
C PHE A 30 1.39 3.25 -17.42
N ASP A 31 2.55 2.72 -17.03
CA ASP A 31 3.78 2.90 -17.77
C ASP A 31 3.89 1.95 -18.99
N LYS A 32 4.99 2.05 -19.73
CA LYS A 32 5.26 1.20 -20.91
C LYS A 32 5.38 -0.30 -20.60
N GLU A 33 5.57 -0.66 -19.34
CA GLU A 33 5.67 -2.03 -18.83
C GLU A 33 4.36 -2.47 -18.17
N ASN A 34 3.26 -1.71 -18.38
CA ASN A 34 1.93 -1.94 -17.83
C ASN A 34 1.87 -1.93 -16.30
N ARG A 35 2.75 -1.16 -15.66
CA ARG A 35 2.72 -0.94 -14.21
C ARG A 35 1.99 0.35 -13.87
N VAL A 36 1.24 0.33 -12.79
CA VAL A 36 0.55 1.50 -12.25
C VAL A 36 1.57 2.59 -11.90
N ILE A 37 1.31 3.80 -12.40
CA ILE A 37 2.11 4.98 -12.08
C ILE A 37 1.61 5.57 -10.76
N MET A 38 2.43 5.41 -9.72
CA MET A 38 2.15 5.95 -8.40
C MET A 38 2.59 7.41 -8.29
N ASP A 39 1.82 8.19 -7.54
CA ASP A 39 2.12 9.59 -7.20
C ASP A 39 1.62 9.89 -5.79
N THR A 40 2.21 10.89 -5.16
CA THR A 40 1.81 11.39 -3.84
C THR A 40 1.44 12.85 -3.95
N ARG A 41 0.13 13.11 -3.88
CA ARG A 41 -0.43 14.46 -3.93
C ARG A 41 -0.91 14.90 -2.56
N HIS A 42 -0.92 16.21 -2.33
CA HIS A 42 -1.47 16.78 -1.11
C HIS A 42 -2.95 16.42 -0.96
N LEU A 43 -3.30 16.01 0.26
CA LEU A 43 -4.69 15.73 0.62
C LEU A 43 -5.48 17.04 0.75
N TYR A 44 -6.61 17.12 0.06
CA TYR A 44 -7.54 18.25 0.17
C TYR A 44 -8.43 18.09 1.42
N ALA A 45 -7.87 18.28 2.60
CA ALA A 45 -8.52 18.03 3.88
C ALA A 45 -9.90 18.72 4.01
N SER A 46 -10.03 19.97 3.55
CA SER A 46 -11.31 20.70 3.59
C SER A 46 -12.42 20.00 2.79
N LYS A 47 -12.09 19.33 1.68
CA LYS A 47 -13.05 18.54 0.90
C LYS A 47 -13.53 17.34 1.70
N LEU A 48 -12.63 16.61 2.36
CA LEU A 48 -12.97 15.47 3.21
C LEU A 48 -13.84 15.89 4.40
N MET A 49 -13.54 17.04 5.00
CA MET A 49 -14.34 17.58 6.10
C MET A 49 -15.78 17.87 5.70
N ASN A 50 -16.06 18.13 4.42
CA ASN A 50 -17.43 18.31 3.91
C ASN A 50 -18.16 16.99 3.66
N LEU A 51 -17.45 15.86 3.57
CA LEU A 51 -18.01 14.52 3.37
C LEU A 51 -18.31 13.80 4.70
N ARG A 52 -17.85 14.33 5.83
CA ARG A 52 -18.03 13.67 7.13
C ARG A 52 -19.50 13.58 7.54
N SER A 53 -19.88 12.47 8.15
CA SER A 53 -21.18 12.36 8.82
C SER A 53 -21.28 13.33 10.02
N ARG A 54 -22.49 13.81 10.28
CA ARG A 54 -22.82 14.59 11.50
C ARG A 54 -23.31 13.72 12.65
N ASP A 55 -23.60 12.45 12.39
CA ASP A 55 -24.13 11.50 13.37
C ASP A 55 -23.02 10.87 14.24
N GLY A 56 -21.78 11.35 14.10
CA GLY A 56 -20.61 10.80 14.79
C GLY A 56 -20.04 9.57 14.09
N TRP A 57 -19.16 8.85 14.79
CA TRP A 57 -18.54 7.62 14.29
C TRP A 57 -19.56 6.48 14.26
N GLN A 58 -19.72 5.85 13.10
CA GLN A 58 -20.67 4.76 12.87
C GLN A 58 -20.01 3.39 12.74
N GLY A 59 -18.70 3.29 13.01
CA GLY A 59 -17.93 2.08 12.73
C GLY A 59 -17.26 2.12 11.36
N ILE A 60 -16.42 1.11 11.11
CA ILE A 60 -15.85 0.85 9.79
C ILE A 60 -16.97 0.30 8.88
N PRO A 61 -17.05 0.68 7.60
CA PRO A 61 -18.06 0.11 6.69
C PRO A 61 -17.96 -1.43 6.62
N ASP A 62 -19.10 -2.12 6.58
CA ASP A 62 -19.17 -3.60 6.59
C ASP A 62 -18.49 -4.25 5.37
N ASP A 63 -18.38 -3.52 4.26
CA ASP A 63 -17.72 -3.93 3.02
C ASP A 63 -16.21 -3.61 2.99
N SER A 64 -15.67 -3.07 4.08
CA SER A 64 -14.24 -2.80 4.20
C SER A 64 -13.44 -4.10 4.20
N MET A 65 -12.29 -4.08 3.54
CA MET A 65 -11.40 -5.22 3.41
C MET A 65 -9.95 -4.82 3.65
N ILE A 66 -9.10 -5.82 3.93
CA ILE A 66 -7.65 -5.63 3.88
C ILE A 66 -7.26 -5.62 2.40
N GLY A 67 -6.99 -4.43 1.86
CA GLY A 67 -6.64 -4.30 0.45
C GLY A 67 -5.16 -4.51 0.15
N ASN A 68 -4.26 -4.17 1.10
CA ASN A 68 -2.83 -4.43 0.94
C ASN A 68 -2.10 -4.73 2.26
N LEU A 69 -0.93 -5.36 2.13
CA LEU A 69 -0.01 -5.64 3.22
C LEU A 69 1.40 -5.13 2.87
N HIS A 70 2.04 -4.46 3.83
CA HIS A 70 3.42 -3.99 3.68
C HIS A 70 4.32 -4.76 4.64
N LEU A 71 5.25 -5.54 4.09
CA LEU A 71 6.22 -6.30 4.87
C LEU A 71 7.59 -5.61 4.82
N LYS A 72 8.32 -5.72 5.93
CA LYS A 72 9.69 -5.23 6.01
C LYS A 72 10.65 -6.31 5.55
N THR A 73 11.63 -5.93 4.75
CA THR A 73 12.73 -6.81 4.34
C THR A 73 14.04 -6.03 4.33
N VAL A 74 15.18 -6.71 4.42
CA VAL A 74 16.51 -6.13 4.14
C VAL A 74 17.12 -6.68 2.84
N ARG A 75 16.39 -7.55 2.13
CA ARG A 75 16.85 -8.22 0.89
C ARG A 75 15.79 -8.14 -0.21
N ILE A 76 15.49 -6.92 -0.71
CA ILE A 76 14.44 -6.73 -1.72
C ILE A 76 14.66 -7.60 -2.96
N SER A 77 15.89 -7.70 -3.47
CA SER A 77 16.16 -8.50 -4.68
C SER A 77 15.85 -9.99 -4.51
N GLU A 78 16.26 -10.60 -3.40
CA GLU A 78 15.97 -12.02 -3.13
C GLU A 78 14.47 -12.26 -2.92
N VAL A 79 13.81 -11.34 -2.21
CA VAL A 79 12.37 -11.38 -1.96
C VAL A 79 11.59 -11.23 -3.26
N LYS A 80 12.03 -10.34 -4.16
CA LYS A 80 11.43 -10.15 -5.47
C LYS A 80 11.33 -11.47 -6.24
N ASP A 81 12.46 -12.12 -6.45
CA ASP A 81 12.51 -13.35 -7.25
C ASP A 81 11.64 -14.44 -6.65
N TYR A 82 11.64 -14.58 -5.32
CA TYR A 82 10.82 -15.56 -4.61
C TYR A 82 9.31 -15.30 -4.78
N TYR A 83 8.83 -14.09 -4.50
CA TYR A 83 7.40 -13.78 -4.57
C TYR A 83 6.86 -13.82 -6.01
N LEU A 84 7.61 -13.27 -6.97
CA LEU A 84 7.21 -13.30 -8.38
C LEU A 84 7.20 -14.73 -8.94
N ALA A 85 8.15 -15.59 -8.55
CA ALA A 85 8.22 -16.96 -9.06
C ALA A 85 7.18 -17.93 -8.47
N HIS A 86 6.77 -17.73 -7.22
CA HIS A 86 5.98 -18.73 -6.49
C HIS A 86 4.54 -18.34 -6.17
N PHE A 87 4.18 -17.05 -6.20
CA PHE A 87 2.87 -16.58 -5.76
C PHE A 87 1.99 -16.04 -6.90
N GLY A 88 2.46 -16.13 -8.15
CA GLY A 88 1.73 -15.60 -9.32
C GLY A 88 1.51 -14.08 -9.23
N LEU A 89 2.43 -13.39 -8.56
CA LEU A 89 2.44 -11.94 -8.46
C LEU A 89 3.33 -11.35 -9.55
N GLU A 90 2.99 -10.13 -9.96
CA GLU A 90 3.75 -9.33 -10.91
C GLU A 90 4.14 -8.00 -10.26
N GLU A 91 5.20 -7.36 -10.77
CA GLU A 91 5.53 -5.99 -10.36
C GLU A 91 4.39 -5.04 -10.76
N SER A 92 3.73 -4.45 -9.78
CA SER A 92 2.49 -3.69 -10.02
C SER A 92 2.69 -2.19 -10.12
N SER A 93 3.72 -1.66 -9.47
CA SER A 93 4.11 -0.26 -9.57
C SER A 93 5.61 -0.07 -9.31
N PHE A 94 6.17 0.98 -9.90
CA PHE A 94 7.55 1.38 -9.67
C PHE A 94 7.60 2.76 -9.01
N VAL A 95 7.93 2.79 -7.71
CA VAL A 95 8.06 4.04 -6.95
C VAL A 95 9.53 4.45 -6.81
N ASN A 96 10.39 3.50 -6.40
CA ASN A 96 11.82 3.70 -6.22
C ASN A 96 12.53 2.34 -6.10
N LYS A 97 13.86 2.37 -5.90
CA LYS A 97 14.67 1.15 -5.70
C LYS A 97 14.60 0.56 -4.28
N SER A 98 13.95 1.23 -3.33
CA SER A 98 13.87 0.82 -1.92
C SER A 98 12.52 0.21 -1.52
N SER A 99 11.65 -0.01 -2.49
CA SER A 99 10.35 -0.67 -2.32
C SER A 99 10.01 -1.47 -3.56
N LEU A 100 9.32 -2.59 -3.35
CA LEU A 100 8.78 -3.44 -4.40
C LEU A 100 7.29 -3.61 -4.13
N PHE A 101 6.48 -3.25 -5.11
CA PHE A 101 5.03 -3.36 -5.08
C PHE A 101 4.59 -4.46 -6.04
N MET A 102 3.70 -5.31 -5.57
CA MET A 102 3.27 -6.51 -6.28
C MET A 102 1.77 -6.72 -6.16
N SER A 103 1.18 -7.24 -7.23
CA SER A 103 -0.23 -7.63 -7.27
C SER A 103 -0.45 -8.75 -8.27
N SER A 104 -1.68 -9.26 -8.28
CA SER A 104 -2.25 -9.97 -9.43
C SER A 104 -3.29 -9.08 -10.10
N ASN A 105 -3.60 -9.38 -11.37
CA ASN A 105 -4.69 -8.76 -12.13
C ASN A 105 -4.60 -7.23 -12.32
N GLY A 106 -3.40 -6.65 -12.26
CA GLY A 106 -3.21 -5.22 -12.56
C GLY A 106 -3.59 -4.24 -11.43
N TYR A 107 -3.93 -4.73 -10.23
CA TYR A 107 -4.19 -3.88 -9.07
C TYR A 107 -2.94 -3.10 -8.64
N HIS A 108 -3.07 -1.93 -7.99
CA HIS A 108 -1.91 -1.07 -7.70
C HIS A 108 -0.87 -1.72 -6.76
N HIS A 109 -1.32 -2.54 -5.80
CA HIS A 109 -0.52 -3.53 -5.06
C HIS A 109 -1.41 -4.25 -4.03
N THR A 110 -1.24 -5.56 -3.90
CA THR A 110 -1.78 -6.34 -2.77
C THR A 110 -0.68 -6.59 -1.73
N LEU A 111 0.56 -6.72 -2.18
CA LEU A 111 1.72 -6.91 -1.33
C LEU A 111 2.79 -5.89 -1.68
N ALA A 112 3.32 -5.22 -0.68
CA ALA A 112 4.52 -4.39 -0.80
C ALA A 112 5.60 -4.92 0.13
N VAL A 113 6.85 -4.87 -0.32
CA VAL A 113 8.01 -5.11 0.53
C VAL A 113 8.94 -3.91 0.48
N ASN A 114 9.43 -3.47 1.63
CA ASN A 114 10.23 -2.26 1.71
C ASN A 114 11.29 -2.35 2.83
N HIS A 115 12.25 -1.41 2.77
CA HIS A 115 13.25 -1.18 3.81
C HIS A 115 12.83 -0.10 4.82
N TRP A 116 11.56 0.34 4.83
CA TRP A 116 11.15 1.47 5.65
C TRP A 116 11.17 1.07 7.13
N MET A 117 11.81 1.92 7.95
CA MET A 117 11.92 1.73 9.40
C MET A 117 12.54 0.38 9.82
N SER A 118 13.33 -0.27 8.95
CA SER A 118 14.11 -1.46 9.30
C SER A 118 15.32 -1.60 8.36
N SER A 119 16.51 -1.53 8.97
CA SER A 119 17.79 -1.77 8.30
C SER A 119 18.41 -3.12 8.68
N MET A 120 17.76 -3.90 9.56
CA MET A 120 18.27 -5.16 10.08
C MET A 120 17.18 -6.24 10.08
N GLN A 121 17.55 -7.44 9.63
CA GLN A 121 16.69 -8.61 9.77
C GLN A 121 16.57 -8.95 11.26
N ARG A 122 15.33 -9.12 11.75
CA ARG A 122 15.11 -9.69 13.07
C ARG A 122 15.43 -11.18 13.01
N MET A 123 16.47 -11.60 13.70
CA MET A 123 16.98 -12.98 13.69
C MET A 123 16.35 -13.83 14.81
N GLU A 124 15.89 -13.20 15.89
CA GLU A 124 15.31 -13.86 17.07
C GLU A 124 14.04 -13.13 17.54
N ASN A 125 13.02 -13.92 17.89
CA ASN A 125 11.87 -13.48 18.68
C ASN A 125 12.16 -13.90 20.12
N ASP A 126 12.96 -13.12 20.84
CA ASP A 126 12.98 -13.28 22.29
C ASP A 126 11.70 -12.65 22.85
N ASP A 127 10.93 -13.48 23.55
CA ASP A 127 9.69 -13.15 24.29
C ASP A 127 9.96 -12.25 25.50
#